data_AF-A0A9P9ALW2-F1
#
_entry.id   AF-A0A9P9ALW2-F1
#
_cell.length_a   1.000
_cell.length_b   1.000
_cell.length_c   1.000
_cell.angle_alpha   90.00
_cell.angle_beta   90.00
_cell.angle_gamma   90.00
#
_symmetry.space_group_name_H-M   'P 1'
#
loop_
_entity.id
_entity.type
_entity.pdbx_description
1 polymer ?
#
loop_
_entity_poly.entity_id
_entity_poly.type
_entity_poly.pdbx_seq_one_letter_code
_entity_poly.pdbx_strand_id
1 'polypeptide(L)'
;MLPLLFLALPAVAYAQVPCASFWPGVGPGKYTLDTQCYIYPGEPETLGGVRYTFAYDVAWANKPDNVESVDSLARVVHNAMQTIIPAYEAYQNTIPEIVFILTTLSMKEEQASASRPLDENGPCQVLLSSGFFETSAEKDDTRMQVIAHEVYHCAQSESTFFGPHFDAPNWVIESSADYFSNVVFPAVNDEWHSDIKYRCQVPIFDNDPYSGNIFLQSLEQAYGPAFINQWVKDAATLSSTATAPSERSRLSGLSTFGDDWHNFGRQYSTNSIRDSNGEYVPGFPQVIDPVALTPGGDDDTATIHLSATTFTVNQYTFDLDSGQTASITYSSGSSNVKVSYMLQGGDAWIDMPGSAASVSAEGTIVAHCKGDESTSQPVLILLTATEDATTVDVDIVVKQVSEDENCTCKGSNKSGQRRRGLNRCNKKKPPKDNDTGSKLCKAVEGQPKSDPCLDGKDWKLDNDAMETYIRSKLNEVSSVNIKSLSISGSGILSIDGTNATFSYSNFEIDLDIEAAGLDIPTKTVLNGEFDSNLYLQDSNIFCLDVYAGQGTAVETDDLTGGFSFDLGPDGGFVEDSYRIDYECSAGSLTMQMSMGSQSWGPYVYSS
;
A
#
# COMPACT_ATOMS: atom_id res chain seq x y z
N MET A 1 50.29 -31.81 45.23
CA MET A 1 49.30 -32.38 44.30
C MET A 1 48.03 -32.64 45.08
N LEU A 2 47.07 -31.71 45.00
CA LEU A 2 45.71 -31.88 45.51
C LEU A 2 44.87 -32.51 44.39
N PRO A 3 43.98 -33.49 44.66
CA PRO A 3 43.10 -34.02 43.63
C PRO A 3 41.99 -33.00 43.35
N LEU A 4 41.83 -32.61 42.09
CA LEU A 4 40.62 -31.94 41.62
C LEU A 4 39.46 -32.93 41.74
N LEU A 5 38.56 -32.66 42.67
CA LEU A 5 37.26 -33.31 42.75
C LEU A 5 36.40 -32.71 41.62
N PHE A 6 36.20 -33.45 40.53
CA PHE A 6 35.17 -33.11 39.54
C PHE A 6 33.82 -33.33 40.22
N LEU A 7 33.19 -32.24 40.68
CA LEU A 7 31.76 -32.22 40.99
C LEU A 7 31.01 -32.43 39.68
N ALA A 8 30.51 -33.65 39.46
CA ALA A 8 29.50 -33.91 38.47
C ALA A 8 28.27 -33.07 38.85
N LEU A 9 27.98 -32.02 38.09
CA LEU A 9 26.70 -31.33 38.16
C LEU A 9 25.61 -32.37 37.86
N PRO A 10 24.56 -32.50 38.69
CA PRO A 10 23.47 -33.40 38.39
C PRO A 10 22.87 -32.98 37.04
N ALA A 11 22.76 -33.92 36.10
CA ALA A 11 22.00 -33.72 34.89
C ALA A 11 20.57 -33.31 35.31
N VAL A 12 20.15 -32.12 34.87
CA VAL A 12 18.78 -31.65 35.07
C VAL A 12 17.89 -32.65 34.34
N ALA A 13 17.14 -33.45 35.08
CA ALA A 13 16.17 -34.38 34.50
C ALA A 13 14.99 -33.55 34.01
N TYR A 14 14.80 -33.48 32.69
CA TYR A 14 13.62 -32.86 32.09
C TYR A 14 12.38 -33.66 32.50
N ALA A 15 11.37 -32.99 33.04
CA ALA A 15 10.11 -33.64 33.36
C ALA A 15 9.42 -34.04 32.05
N GLN A 16 9.33 -35.35 31.79
CA GLN A 16 8.62 -35.89 30.64
C GLN A 16 7.15 -36.07 31.01
N VAL A 17 6.27 -35.48 30.22
CA VAL A 17 4.82 -35.58 30.36
C VAL A 17 4.18 -35.95 29.01
N PRO A 18 3.02 -36.61 28.98
CA PRO A 18 2.26 -36.68 27.72
C PRO A 18 1.98 -35.26 27.21
N CYS A 19 2.20 -34.97 25.93
CA CYS A 19 1.87 -33.63 25.39
C CYS A 19 0.38 -33.33 25.56
N ALA A 20 -0.47 -34.36 25.44
CA ALA A 20 -1.90 -34.25 25.75
C ALA A 20 -2.23 -33.93 27.22
N SER A 21 -1.26 -33.97 28.16
CA SER A 21 -1.54 -33.69 29.57
C SER A 21 -1.91 -32.22 29.85
N PHE A 22 -1.58 -31.30 28.94
CA PHE A 22 -2.09 -29.92 28.99
C PHE A 22 -3.60 -29.84 28.76
N TRP A 23 -4.18 -30.89 28.18
CA TRP A 23 -5.60 -31.03 27.85
C TRP A 23 -6.17 -32.35 28.43
N PRO A 24 -6.43 -32.40 29.74
CA PRO A 24 -6.89 -33.62 30.41
C PRO A 24 -8.37 -33.91 30.07
N GLY A 25 -8.59 -34.41 28.86
CA GLY A 25 -9.90 -34.82 28.32
C GLY A 25 -9.87 -35.01 26.80
N VAL A 26 -8.95 -34.33 26.10
CA VAL A 26 -8.80 -34.42 24.66
C VAL A 26 -8.02 -35.68 24.34
N GLY A 27 -8.64 -36.56 23.56
CA GLY A 27 -7.96 -37.74 23.03
C GLY A 27 -6.71 -37.33 22.23
N PRO A 28 -5.57 -38.01 22.42
CA PRO A 28 -4.32 -37.62 21.76
C PRO A 28 -4.46 -37.67 20.23
N GLY A 29 -3.75 -36.77 19.53
CA GLY A 29 -3.71 -36.71 18.06
C GLY A 29 -4.84 -35.93 17.38
N LYS A 30 -5.81 -35.37 18.13
CA LYS A 30 -6.89 -34.55 17.56
C LYS A 30 -6.58 -33.04 17.51
N TYR A 31 -6.04 -32.50 18.60
CA TYR A 31 -5.71 -31.07 18.76
C TYR A 31 -4.31 -30.83 19.34
N THR A 32 -3.59 -31.91 19.62
CA THR A 32 -2.24 -31.89 20.21
C THR A 32 -1.51 -33.17 19.80
N LEU A 33 -0.19 -33.19 20.00
CA LEU A 33 0.67 -34.28 19.60
C LEU A 33 0.39 -35.54 20.43
N ASP A 34 0.23 -36.69 19.76
CA ASP A 34 0.18 -38.00 20.43
C ASP A 34 1.59 -38.51 20.74
N THR A 35 2.29 -37.78 21.62
CA THR A 35 3.66 -38.08 22.01
C THR A 35 3.96 -37.58 23.43
N GLN A 36 5.19 -37.76 23.86
CA GLN A 36 5.70 -37.21 25.10
C GLN A 36 6.40 -35.88 24.82
N CYS A 37 6.25 -34.95 25.76
CA CYS A 37 6.85 -33.63 25.77
C CYS A 37 7.80 -33.50 26.96
N TYR A 38 8.88 -32.76 26.75
CA TYR A 38 9.73 -32.24 27.81
C TYR A 38 9.35 -30.79 28.07
N ILE A 39 9.12 -30.45 29.35
CA ILE A 39 8.90 -29.07 29.77
C ILE A 39 10.27 -28.38 29.87
N TYR A 40 10.38 -27.18 29.28
CA TYR A 40 11.62 -26.41 29.32
C TYR A 40 11.97 -25.98 30.76
N PRO A 41 13.25 -26.02 31.17
CA PRO A 41 13.62 -25.72 32.55
C PRO A 41 13.23 -24.30 32.97
N GLY A 42 12.57 -24.18 34.13
CA GLY A 42 12.11 -22.89 34.65
C GLY A 42 10.65 -22.55 34.31
N GLU A 43 10.03 -23.32 33.41
CA GLU A 43 8.61 -23.17 33.06
C GLU A 43 7.68 -23.86 34.07
N PRO A 44 6.42 -23.41 34.20
CA PRO A 44 5.81 -22.27 33.52
C PRO A 44 6.30 -20.90 34.04
N GLU A 45 6.41 -19.93 33.15
CA GLU A 45 6.65 -18.52 33.47
C GLU A 45 5.33 -17.73 33.61
N THR A 46 5.37 -16.57 34.29
CA THR A 46 4.23 -15.65 34.39
C THR A 46 4.68 -14.23 34.11
N LEU A 47 4.05 -13.58 33.13
CA LEU A 47 4.33 -12.22 32.69
C LEU A 47 2.99 -11.48 32.48
N GLY A 48 2.84 -10.27 33.04
CA GLY A 48 1.57 -9.52 32.96
C GLY A 48 0.35 -10.16 33.65
N GLY A 49 0.49 -11.35 34.24
CA GLY A 49 -0.64 -12.17 34.71
C GLY A 49 -1.06 -13.26 33.72
N VAL A 50 -0.43 -13.30 32.54
CA VAL A 50 -0.46 -14.43 31.60
C VAL A 50 0.56 -15.47 32.04
N ARG A 51 0.14 -16.73 32.17
CA ARG A 51 1.04 -17.85 32.41
C ARG A 51 1.37 -18.52 31.09
N TYR A 52 2.63 -18.75 30.76
CA TYR A 52 2.96 -19.54 29.58
C TYR A 52 3.95 -20.66 29.90
N THR A 53 3.96 -21.70 29.06
CA THR A 53 4.87 -22.84 29.17
C THR A 53 5.49 -23.10 27.81
N PHE A 54 6.82 -23.21 27.74
CA PHE A 54 7.52 -23.74 26.58
C PHE A 54 7.82 -25.23 26.78
N ALA A 55 7.42 -26.06 25.81
CA ALA A 55 7.65 -27.49 25.79
C ALA A 55 8.14 -27.92 24.40
N TYR A 56 8.76 -29.09 24.32
CA TYR A 56 9.20 -29.68 23.06
C TYR A 56 9.00 -31.19 23.06
N ASP A 57 8.66 -31.75 21.91
CA ASP A 57 8.38 -33.19 21.80
C ASP A 57 9.65 -34.06 21.95
N VAL A 58 9.48 -35.34 22.22
CA VAL A 58 10.62 -36.28 22.34
C VAL A 58 11.39 -36.48 21.04
N ALA A 59 10.79 -36.19 19.87
CA ALA A 59 11.49 -36.29 18.59
C ALA A 59 12.55 -35.18 18.49
N TRP A 60 12.27 -34.01 19.06
CA TRP A 60 13.18 -32.89 19.16
C TRP A 60 14.49 -33.21 19.89
N ALA A 61 14.42 -34.10 20.90
CA ALA A 61 15.62 -34.56 21.63
C ALA A 61 16.62 -35.31 20.73
N ASN A 62 16.17 -35.80 19.57
CA ASN A 62 16.99 -36.49 18.56
C ASN A 62 17.11 -35.70 17.25
N LYS A 63 16.88 -34.38 17.28
CA LYS A 63 16.97 -33.54 16.08
C LYS A 63 18.39 -33.52 15.50
N PRO A 64 18.55 -33.29 14.19
CA PRO A 64 19.86 -33.08 13.58
C PRO A 64 20.64 -31.91 14.20
N ASP A 65 21.97 -32.02 14.24
CA ASP A 65 22.86 -30.99 14.83
C ASP A 65 22.76 -29.62 14.13
N ASN A 66 22.33 -29.58 12.87
CA ASN A 66 22.15 -28.37 12.09
C ASN A 66 20.80 -27.65 12.34
N VAL A 67 19.93 -28.23 13.16
CA VAL A 67 18.70 -27.56 13.61
C VAL A 67 19.02 -26.65 14.79
N GLU A 68 18.37 -25.50 14.89
CA GLU A 68 18.54 -24.56 15.99
C GLU A 68 18.26 -25.20 17.37
N SER A 69 18.94 -24.73 18.43
CA SER A 69 18.80 -25.32 19.76
C SER A 69 17.45 -24.96 20.41
N VAL A 70 16.97 -25.83 21.31
CA VAL A 70 15.80 -25.55 22.15
C VAL A 70 15.96 -24.23 22.90
N ASP A 71 17.14 -23.99 23.48
CA ASP A 71 17.43 -22.76 24.24
C ASP A 71 17.30 -21.49 23.38
N SER A 72 17.66 -21.58 22.09
CA SER A 72 17.57 -20.44 21.20
C SER A 72 16.11 -20.13 20.85
N LEU A 73 15.32 -21.14 20.52
CA LEU A 73 13.90 -20.98 20.21
C LEU A 73 13.07 -20.60 21.45
N ALA A 74 13.42 -21.13 22.63
CA ALA A 74 12.82 -20.72 23.91
C ALA A 74 13.05 -19.22 24.17
N ARG A 75 14.24 -18.69 23.85
CA ARG A 75 14.55 -17.26 23.95
C ARG A 75 13.69 -16.43 22.99
N VAL A 76 13.48 -16.89 21.75
CA VAL A 76 12.60 -16.20 20.79
C VAL A 76 11.17 -16.12 21.34
N VAL A 77 10.63 -17.23 21.86
CA VAL A 77 9.31 -17.26 22.50
C VAL A 77 9.24 -16.29 23.67
N HIS A 78 10.21 -16.33 24.58
CA HIS A 78 10.27 -15.44 25.73
C HIS A 78 10.30 -13.96 25.30
N ASN A 79 11.16 -13.59 24.34
CA ASN A 79 11.25 -12.24 23.81
C ASN A 79 9.94 -11.81 23.13
N ALA A 80 9.31 -12.70 22.35
CA ALA A 80 8.01 -12.41 21.73
C ALA A 80 6.96 -12.07 22.80
N MET A 81 6.84 -12.90 23.83
CA MET A 81 5.85 -12.74 24.90
C MET A 81 6.05 -11.44 25.69
N GLN A 82 7.30 -10.97 25.86
CA GLN A 82 7.60 -9.66 26.46
C GLN A 82 6.98 -8.49 25.71
N THR A 83 6.88 -8.57 24.38
CA THR A 83 6.27 -7.54 23.53
C THR A 83 4.76 -7.75 23.38
N ILE A 84 4.32 -9.00 23.20
CA ILE A 84 2.92 -9.34 22.91
C ILE A 84 2.01 -9.05 24.11
N ILE A 85 2.39 -9.44 25.32
CA ILE A 85 1.50 -9.34 26.49
C ILE A 85 1.06 -7.89 26.76
N PRO A 86 1.98 -6.91 26.88
CA PRO A 86 1.58 -5.52 27.08
C PRO A 86 0.69 -4.97 25.96
N ALA A 87 0.97 -5.34 24.71
CA ALA A 87 0.20 -4.89 23.55
C ALA A 87 -1.24 -5.44 23.59
N TYR A 88 -1.42 -6.75 23.81
CA TYR A 88 -2.74 -7.36 23.83
C TYR A 88 -3.55 -7.01 25.09
N GLU A 89 -2.90 -6.78 26.23
CA GLU A 89 -3.56 -6.23 27.43
C GLU A 89 -4.15 -4.84 27.16
N ALA A 90 -3.47 -3.99 26.38
CA ALA A 90 -3.97 -2.65 26.02
C ALA A 90 -5.29 -2.72 25.24
N TYR A 91 -5.57 -3.84 24.56
CA TYR A 91 -6.79 -4.07 23.78
C TYR A 91 -7.83 -4.91 24.54
N GLN A 92 -7.65 -5.14 25.85
CA GLN A 92 -8.53 -5.97 26.68
C GLN A 92 -8.65 -7.41 26.16
N ASN A 93 -7.58 -7.95 25.61
CA ASN A 93 -7.49 -9.36 25.27
C ASN A 93 -6.97 -10.12 26.48
N THR A 94 -7.79 -11.00 27.06
CA THR A 94 -7.40 -11.82 28.19
C THR A 94 -6.95 -13.18 27.70
N ILE A 95 -5.66 -13.50 27.89
CA ILE A 95 -5.12 -14.83 27.65
C ILE A 95 -4.56 -15.36 28.98
N PRO A 96 -5.30 -16.19 29.73
CA PRO A 96 -4.89 -16.60 31.07
C PRO A 96 -3.72 -17.60 31.05
N GLU A 97 -3.69 -18.52 30.08
CA GLU A 97 -2.61 -19.52 29.98
C GLU A 97 -2.33 -19.95 28.53
N ILE A 98 -1.04 -20.02 28.16
CA ILE A 98 -0.56 -20.46 26.83
C ILE A 98 0.46 -21.59 26.97
N VAL A 99 0.43 -22.57 26.07
CA VAL A 99 1.47 -23.60 25.96
C VAL A 99 2.03 -23.60 24.54
N PHE A 100 3.32 -23.35 24.41
CA PHE A 100 4.06 -23.52 23.17
C PHE A 100 4.65 -24.92 23.11
N ILE A 101 4.41 -25.66 22.03
CA ILE A 101 5.01 -26.98 21.82
C ILE A 101 5.80 -26.98 20.52
N LEU A 102 7.12 -27.10 20.65
CA LEU A 102 8.03 -27.27 19.53
C LEU A 102 8.07 -28.72 19.06
N THR A 103 7.93 -28.93 17.75
CA THR A 103 7.89 -30.27 17.15
C THR A 103 8.65 -30.35 15.85
N THR A 104 9.22 -31.52 15.54
CA THR A 104 9.86 -31.79 14.24
C THR A 104 8.84 -32.14 13.14
N LEU A 105 7.54 -32.13 13.44
CA LEU A 105 6.53 -32.39 12.43
C LEU A 105 6.53 -31.24 11.41
N SER A 106 6.67 -31.60 10.13
CA SER A 106 6.37 -30.68 9.05
C SER A 106 4.86 -30.53 8.95
N MET A 107 4.37 -29.34 9.28
CA MET A 107 3.03 -28.90 8.94
C MET A 107 3.13 -28.30 7.54
N LYS A 108 2.16 -28.61 6.67
CA LYS A 108 2.20 -28.14 5.27
C LYS A 108 2.15 -26.61 5.30
N GLU A 109 3.19 -25.95 4.80
CA GLU A 109 3.29 -24.49 4.60
C GLU A 109 3.16 -23.60 5.86
N GLU A 110 2.69 -24.13 7.00
CA GLU A 110 2.48 -23.42 8.26
C GLU A 110 3.70 -23.50 9.19
N GLN A 111 4.21 -22.35 9.63
CA GLN A 111 5.29 -22.27 10.61
C GLN A 111 4.80 -22.55 12.04
N ALA A 112 3.59 -22.11 12.37
CA ALA A 112 2.97 -22.31 13.67
C ALA A 112 1.45 -22.49 13.53
N SER A 113 0.80 -22.96 14.59
CA SER A 113 -0.66 -23.13 14.63
C SER A 113 -1.21 -23.11 16.05
N ALA A 114 -2.18 -22.25 16.32
CA ALA A 114 -2.90 -22.14 17.57
C ALA A 114 -4.13 -23.06 17.63
N SER A 115 -4.38 -23.60 18.82
CA SER A 115 -5.50 -24.50 19.07
C SER A 115 -6.02 -24.35 20.49
N ARG A 116 -7.35 -24.33 20.63
CA ARG A 116 -8.02 -24.36 21.93
C ARG A 116 -9.31 -25.21 21.89
N PRO A 117 -9.24 -26.51 22.23
CA PRO A 117 -10.42 -27.35 22.43
C PRO A 117 -11.47 -26.72 23.34
N LEU A 118 -12.73 -26.75 22.90
CA LEU A 118 -13.85 -26.01 23.51
C LEU A 118 -14.52 -26.76 24.67
N ASP A 119 -14.20 -28.04 24.83
CA ASP A 119 -14.74 -28.95 25.84
C ASP A 119 -13.88 -29.01 27.11
N GLU A 120 -12.73 -28.31 27.16
CA GLU A 120 -11.77 -28.41 28.24
C GLU A 120 -11.26 -27.06 28.73
N ASN A 121 -11.15 -26.92 30.07
CA ASN A 121 -10.55 -25.77 30.75
C ASN A 121 -9.00 -25.75 30.60
N GLY A 122 -8.49 -26.04 29.41
CA GLY A 122 -7.06 -26.12 29.10
C GLY A 122 -6.47 -24.78 28.62
N PRO A 123 -5.14 -24.65 28.67
CA PRO A 123 -4.41 -23.47 28.18
C PRO A 123 -4.41 -23.45 26.66
N CYS A 124 -4.47 -22.27 26.02
CA CYS A 124 -4.33 -22.20 24.56
C CYS A 124 -2.99 -22.80 24.12
N GLN A 125 -2.98 -23.67 23.12
CA GLN A 125 -1.77 -24.33 22.66
C GLN A 125 -1.34 -23.78 21.31
N VAL A 126 -0.07 -23.36 21.20
CA VAL A 126 0.58 -22.99 19.94
C VAL A 126 1.61 -24.06 19.59
N LEU A 127 1.42 -24.76 18.48
CA LEU A 127 2.39 -25.70 17.92
C LEU A 127 3.39 -24.93 17.05
N LEU A 128 4.69 -25.16 17.24
CA LEU A 128 5.76 -24.60 16.42
C LEU A 128 6.37 -25.72 15.58
N SER A 129 6.17 -25.65 14.27
CA SER A 129 6.47 -26.71 13.30
C SER A 129 7.85 -26.56 12.65
N SER A 130 8.21 -27.47 11.72
CA SER A 130 9.47 -27.38 10.99
C SER A 130 9.72 -26.09 10.22
N GLY A 131 8.67 -25.45 9.70
CA GLY A 131 8.79 -24.15 9.04
C GLY A 131 9.31 -23.04 9.95
N PHE A 132 9.06 -23.12 11.27
CA PHE A 132 9.48 -22.09 12.24
C PHE A 132 11.00 -22.03 12.43
N PHE A 133 11.71 -23.14 12.25
CA PHE A 133 13.14 -23.26 12.57
C PHE A 133 14.02 -23.74 11.40
N GLU A 134 13.43 -24.15 10.26
CA GLU A 134 14.16 -24.57 9.05
C GLU A 134 14.44 -23.41 8.08
N THR A 135 13.68 -22.32 8.16
CA THR A 135 14.02 -21.08 7.46
C THR A 135 15.33 -20.53 8.04
N SER A 136 16.27 -20.20 7.15
CA SER A 136 17.55 -19.59 7.54
C SER A 136 17.31 -18.37 8.44
N ALA A 137 18.30 -17.97 9.24
CA ALA A 137 18.29 -16.90 10.25
C ALA A 137 17.86 -15.48 9.79
N GLU A 138 16.81 -15.36 8.98
CA GLU A 138 16.01 -14.18 8.77
C GLU A 138 15.24 -13.92 10.08
N LYS A 139 15.92 -13.10 10.89
CA LYS A 139 15.47 -12.22 11.97
C LYS A 139 14.45 -12.83 12.92
N ASP A 140 14.89 -13.06 14.16
CA ASP A 140 14.04 -13.42 15.31
C ASP A 140 12.72 -12.60 15.33
N ASP A 141 12.75 -11.35 14.87
CA ASP A 141 11.57 -10.49 14.71
C ASP A 141 10.43 -11.12 13.87
N THR A 142 10.72 -11.74 12.72
CA THR A 142 9.69 -12.42 11.90
C THR A 142 9.09 -13.61 12.64
N ARG A 143 9.90 -14.39 13.35
CA ARG A 143 9.42 -15.49 14.19
C ARG A 143 8.59 -15.00 15.37
N MET A 144 8.99 -13.87 15.95
CA MET A 144 8.22 -13.21 17.02
C MET A 144 6.88 -12.70 16.51
N GLN A 145 6.81 -12.20 15.27
CA GLN A 145 5.56 -11.83 14.62
C GLN A 145 4.65 -13.05 14.37
N VAL A 146 5.18 -14.16 13.87
CA VAL A 146 4.42 -15.43 13.75
C VAL A 146 3.87 -15.86 15.10
N ILE A 147 4.65 -15.75 16.17
CA ILE A 147 4.16 -16.01 17.53
C ILE A 147 3.03 -15.04 17.90
N ALA A 148 3.13 -13.75 17.56
CA ALA A 148 2.06 -12.78 17.81
C ALA A 148 0.76 -13.12 17.09
N HIS A 149 0.84 -13.55 15.82
CA HIS A 149 -0.30 -14.02 15.03
C HIS A 149 -1.03 -15.15 15.75
N GLU A 150 -0.29 -16.21 16.13
CA GLU A 150 -0.88 -17.37 16.82
C GLU A 150 -1.39 -17.04 18.22
N VAL A 151 -0.71 -16.16 18.97
CA VAL A 151 -1.19 -15.71 20.27
C VAL A 151 -2.45 -14.85 20.12
N TYR A 152 -2.66 -14.16 19.00
CA TYR A 152 -3.92 -13.47 18.73
C TYR A 152 -5.06 -14.48 18.50
N HIS A 153 -4.82 -15.59 17.82
CA HIS A 153 -5.79 -16.69 17.75
C HIS A 153 -6.14 -17.24 19.15
N CYS A 154 -5.19 -17.25 20.09
CA CYS A 154 -5.51 -17.55 21.49
C CYS A 154 -6.45 -16.52 22.11
N ALA A 155 -6.20 -15.21 21.93
CA ALA A 155 -7.11 -14.17 22.39
C ALA A 155 -8.51 -14.32 21.79
N GLN A 156 -8.58 -14.58 20.48
CA GLN A 156 -9.81 -14.91 19.76
C GLN A 156 -10.52 -16.12 20.39
N SER A 157 -9.80 -17.17 20.78
CA SER A 157 -10.42 -18.36 21.40
C SER A 157 -10.91 -18.16 22.84
N GLU A 158 -10.35 -17.20 23.59
CA GLU A 158 -10.65 -16.99 25.02
C GLU A 158 -11.98 -16.31 25.30
N SER A 159 -12.43 -15.48 24.37
CA SER A 159 -13.44 -14.47 24.67
C SER A 159 -14.84 -14.91 24.23
N THR A 160 -15.15 -16.20 24.35
CA THR A 160 -16.41 -16.83 23.88
C THR A 160 -16.70 -16.61 22.39
N PHE A 161 -15.72 -16.18 21.59
CA PHE A 161 -15.95 -15.70 20.23
C PHE A 161 -16.43 -16.75 19.25
N PHE A 162 -16.11 -18.02 19.44
CA PHE A 162 -16.38 -19.01 18.40
C PHE A 162 -17.36 -20.10 18.83
N GLY A 163 -17.52 -20.41 20.12
CA GLY A 163 -18.28 -21.62 20.48
C GLY A 163 -17.69 -22.88 19.81
N PRO A 164 -18.35 -24.05 19.86
CA PRO A 164 -17.82 -25.36 19.42
C PRO A 164 -17.36 -25.46 17.95
N HIS A 165 -17.54 -24.40 17.15
CA HIS A 165 -17.21 -24.33 15.74
C HIS A 165 -16.54 -22.99 15.47
N PHE A 166 -15.46 -22.92 14.69
CA PHE A 166 -14.95 -21.65 14.18
C PHE A 166 -16.01 -21.03 13.24
N ASP A 167 -17.05 -20.44 13.81
CA ASP A 167 -18.26 -20.01 13.12
C ASP A 167 -18.16 -18.59 12.56
N ALA A 168 -17.08 -17.86 12.90
CA ALA A 168 -16.79 -16.61 12.23
C ALA A 168 -16.09 -16.86 10.87
N PRO A 169 -16.15 -15.88 9.96
CA PRO A 169 -15.59 -16.02 8.63
C PRO A 169 -14.06 -16.13 8.71
N ASN A 170 -13.47 -17.05 7.94
CA ASN A 170 -12.03 -17.29 7.95
C ASN A 170 -11.22 -16.01 7.65
N TRP A 171 -11.72 -15.15 6.76
CA TRP A 171 -11.09 -13.88 6.46
C TRP A 171 -11.00 -12.97 7.68
N VAL A 172 -12.01 -12.95 8.57
CA VAL A 172 -11.94 -12.16 9.81
C VAL A 172 -10.92 -12.76 10.76
N ILE A 173 -10.89 -14.09 10.89
CA ILE A 173 -9.99 -14.82 11.78
C ILE A 173 -8.53 -14.53 11.41
N GLU A 174 -8.16 -14.82 10.16
CA GLU A 174 -6.78 -14.74 9.69
C GLU A 174 -6.33 -13.29 9.47
N SER A 175 -7.14 -12.47 8.79
CA SER A 175 -6.77 -11.06 8.55
C SER A 175 -6.59 -10.26 9.83
N SER A 176 -7.35 -10.57 10.89
CA SER A 176 -7.19 -9.87 12.16
C SER A 176 -5.99 -10.37 12.96
N ALA A 177 -5.70 -11.67 12.95
CA ALA A 177 -4.47 -12.19 13.53
C ALA A 177 -3.24 -11.59 12.84
N ASP A 178 -3.30 -11.49 11.51
CA ASP A 178 -2.24 -10.88 10.72
C ASP A 178 -2.10 -9.40 11.08
N TYR A 179 -3.16 -8.59 10.96
CA TYR A 179 -3.16 -7.17 11.35
C TYR A 179 -2.60 -6.93 12.77
N PHE A 180 -3.07 -7.67 13.78
CA PHE A 180 -2.61 -7.45 15.15
C PHE A 180 -1.16 -7.92 15.37
N SER A 181 -0.69 -8.92 14.64
CA SER A 181 0.72 -9.31 14.68
C SER A 181 1.64 -8.18 14.20
N ASN A 182 1.22 -7.43 13.18
CA ASN A 182 1.93 -6.28 12.64
C ASN A 182 1.86 -5.05 13.56
N VAL A 183 0.72 -4.82 14.22
CA VAL A 183 0.62 -3.79 15.27
C VAL A 183 1.62 -4.06 16.41
N VAL A 184 1.86 -5.33 16.77
CA VAL A 184 2.85 -5.70 17.79
C VAL A 184 4.29 -5.59 17.27
N PHE A 185 4.50 -5.96 16.00
CA PHE A 185 5.82 -6.01 15.36
C PHE A 185 5.88 -5.21 14.04
N PRO A 186 5.71 -3.87 14.10
CA PRO A 186 5.56 -3.05 12.88
C PRO A 186 6.83 -3.01 12.02
N ALA A 187 8.00 -3.29 12.58
CA ALA A 187 9.27 -3.26 11.84
C ALA A 187 9.51 -4.49 10.94
N VAL A 188 8.73 -5.56 11.08
CA VAL A 188 8.87 -6.77 10.26
C VAL A 188 8.21 -6.59 8.89
N ASN A 189 7.01 -6.00 8.90
CA ASN A 189 6.30 -5.55 7.70
C ASN A 189 5.94 -6.65 6.69
N ASP A 190 5.55 -7.84 7.16
CA ASP A 190 5.12 -8.94 6.27
C ASP A 190 3.79 -8.62 5.52
N GLU A 191 3.06 -7.57 5.94
CA GLU A 191 1.74 -7.12 5.45
C GLU A 191 1.66 -6.97 3.92
N TRP A 192 2.73 -6.49 3.31
CA TRP A 192 2.80 -6.30 1.85
C TRP A 192 4.11 -6.82 1.23
N HIS A 193 5.00 -7.43 2.00
CA HIS A 193 6.06 -8.28 1.43
C HIS A 193 5.55 -9.69 1.08
N SER A 194 4.37 -10.07 1.57
CA SER A 194 3.72 -11.34 1.18
C SER A 194 3.27 -11.33 -0.29
N ASP A 195 3.29 -12.51 -0.92
CA ASP A 195 2.71 -12.74 -2.26
C ASP A 195 1.17 -12.64 -2.26
N ILE A 196 0.55 -12.58 -1.08
CA ILE A 196 -0.89 -12.55 -0.89
C ILE A 196 -1.37 -11.10 -0.98
N LYS A 197 -1.93 -10.72 -2.12
CA LYS A 197 -2.47 -9.37 -2.36
C LYS A 197 -3.99 -9.36 -2.34
N TYR A 198 -4.56 -8.33 -1.71
CA TYR A 198 -5.98 -8.04 -1.81
C TYR A 198 -6.39 -7.78 -3.26
N ARG A 199 -7.38 -8.52 -3.75
CA ARG A 199 -7.91 -8.37 -5.11
C ARG A 199 -9.19 -7.54 -5.07
N CYS A 200 -9.12 -6.32 -5.56
CA CYS A 200 -10.22 -5.36 -5.54
C CYS A 200 -11.51 -5.83 -6.25
N GLN A 201 -11.40 -6.77 -7.19
CA GLN A 201 -12.52 -7.33 -7.94
C GLN A 201 -13.19 -8.57 -7.29
N VAL A 202 -12.63 -9.07 -6.18
CA VAL A 202 -13.15 -10.23 -5.45
C VAL A 202 -13.76 -9.76 -4.13
N PRO A 203 -14.96 -10.23 -3.74
CA PRO A 203 -15.55 -9.85 -2.46
C PRO A 203 -14.58 -10.10 -1.29
N ILE A 204 -14.57 -9.23 -0.27
CA ILE A 204 -13.63 -9.36 0.85
C ILE A 204 -13.66 -10.75 1.53
N PHE A 205 -14.85 -11.36 1.62
CA PHE A 205 -15.04 -12.69 2.21
C PHE A 205 -14.71 -13.87 1.28
N ASP A 206 -14.52 -13.62 -0.01
CA ASP A 206 -14.09 -14.61 -1.03
C ASP A 206 -12.60 -14.44 -1.41
N ASN A 207 -11.94 -13.45 -0.83
CA ASN A 207 -10.52 -13.21 -1.00
C ASN A 207 -9.67 -14.22 -0.21
N ASP A 208 -8.35 -14.13 -0.38
CA ASP A 208 -7.46 -14.89 0.49
C ASP A 208 -7.70 -14.48 1.96
N PRO A 209 -7.81 -15.43 2.92
CA PRO A 209 -8.14 -15.10 4.31
C PRO A 209 -7.23 -14.07 4.98
N TYR A 210 -5.97 -13.95 4.54
CA TYR A 210 -5.01 -12.99 5.08
C TYR A 210 -5.12 -11.61 4.42
N SER A 211 -5.56 -11.57 3.16
CA SER A 211 -5.60 -10.34 2.37
C SER A 211 -6.61 -9.29 2.82
N GLY A 212 -7.52 -9.62 3.75
CA GLY A 212 -8.43 -8.66 4.37
C GLY A 212 -7.76 -7.79 5.42
N ASN A 213 -6.50 -8.05 5.79
CA ASN A 213 -5.72 -7.24 6.74
C ASN A 213 -5.72 -5.75 6.35
N ILE A 214 -5.69 -5.47 5.05
CA ILE A 214 -5.61 -4.12 4.50
C ILE A 214 -6.88 -3.32 4.75
N PHE A 215 -8.04 -4.00 4.81
CA PHE A 215 -9.27 -3.36 5.24
C PHE A 215 -9.17 -2.95 6.71
N LEU A 216 -8.64 -3.81 7.58
CA LEU A 216 -8.45 -3.48 9.00
C LEU A 216 -7.47 -2.32 9.19
N GLN A 217 -6.36 -2.29 8.45
CA GLN A 217 -5.42 -1.17 8.44
C GLN A 217 -6.09 0.15 8.01
N SER A 218 -6.99 0.11 7.01
CA SER A 218 -7.72 1.30 6.58
C SER A 218 -8.61 1.91 7.69
N LEU A 219 -9.10 1.06 8.61
CA LEU A 219 -9.89 1.48 9.77
C LEU A 219 -9.03 2.13 10.87
N GLU A 220 -7.74 1.81 10.93
CA GLU A 220 -6.87 2.24 12.03
C GLU A 220 -6.77 3.76 12.12
N GLN A 221 -6.65 4.43 10.98
CA GLN A 221 -6.55 5.89 10.93
C GLN A 221 -7.76 6.61 11.55
N ALA A 222 -8.95 6.01 11.45
CA ALA A 222 -10.19 6.59 11.95
C ALA A 222 -10.52 6.16 13.38
N TYR A 223 -10.21 4.91 13.74
CA TYR A 223 -10.75 4.29 14.94
C TYR A 223 -9.70 3.68 15.89
N GLY A 224 -8.50 3.39 15.39
CA GLY A 224 -7.41 2.76 16.12
C GLY A 224 -7.59 1.27 16.43
N PRO A 225 -6.53 0.58 16.91
CA PRO A 225 -6.53 -0.87 17.08
C PRO A 225 -7.54 -1.39 18.11
N ALA A 226 -7.86 -0.62 19.15
CA ALA A 226 -8.83 -1.03 20.17
C ALA A 226 -10.25 -1.17 19.61
N PHE A 227 -10.65 -0.28 18.69
CA PHE A 227 -11.93 -0.38 17.99
C PHE A 227 -11.95 -1.59 17.07
N ILE A 228 -10.87 -1.79 16.29
CA ILE A 228 -10.75 -2.92 15.37
C ILE A 228 -10.84 -4.24 16.13
N ASN A 229 -10.17 -4.34 17.28
CA ASN A 229 -10.29 -5.50 18.15
C ASN A 229 -11.75 -5.72 18.51
N GLN A 230 -12.45 -4.71 19.04
CA GLN A 230 -13.87 -4.83 19.38
C GLN A 230 -14.76 -5.19 18.18
N TRP A 231 -14.46 -4.71 16.97
CA TRP A 231 -15.18 -5.09 15.76
C TRP A 231 -15.01 -6.58 15.43
N VAL A 232 -13.78 -7.10 15.53
CA VAL A 232 -13.47 -8.53 15.36
C VAL A 232 -14.20 -9.36 16.41
N LYS A 233 -14.23 -8.86 17.66
CA LYS A 233 -14.96 -9.46 18.77
C LYS A 233 -16.45 -9.61 18.42
N ASP A 234 -17.09 -8.52 18.01
CA ASP A 234 -18.51 -8.52 17.68
C ASP A 234 -18.82 -9.42 16.47
N ALA A 235 -17.94 -9.46 15.47
CA ALA A 235 -18.09 -10.32 14.28
C ALA A 235 -18.18 -11.80 14.64
N ALA A 236 -17.42 -12.27 15.62
CA ALA A 236 -17.36 -13.67 15.98
C ALA A 236 -18.58 -14.13 16.83
N THR A 237 -19.20 -13.23 17.60
CA THR A 237 -20.42 -13.55 18.37
C THR A 237 -21.67 -13.88 17.53
N LEU A 238 -21.61 -13.68 16.22
CA LEU A 238 -22.72 -13.91 15.29
C LEU A 238 -22.58 -15.31 14.67
N SER A 239 -23.15 -16.32 15.34
CA SER A 239 -23.07 -17.73 14.94
C SER A 239 -23.53 -17.95 13.49
N SER A 240 -22.82 -18.81 12.76
CA SER A 240 -23.09 -19.32 11.40
C SER A 240 -22.77 -18.39 10.21
N THR A 241 -21.60 -17.73 10.19
CA THR A 241 -21.17 -16.90 9.04
C THR A 241 -20.10 -17.53 8.14
N ALA A 242 -19.78 -18.82 8.33
CA ALA A 242 -18.77 -19.55 7.56
C ALA A 242 -19.00 -19.68 6.03
N THR A 243 -20.11 -19.15 5.49
CA THR A 243 -20.36 -19.12 4.04
C THR A 243 -20.38 -17.70 3.49
N ALA A 244 -19.94 -17.51 2.26
CA ALA A 244 -20.00 -16.22 1.58
C ALA A 244 -21.40 -15.56 1.62
N PRO A 245 -22.53 -16.27 1.39
CA PRO A 245 -23.86 -15.68 1.54
C PRO A 245 -24.22 -15.22 2.95
N SER A 246 -23.88 -16.01 3.98
CA SER A 246 -24.14 -15.63 5.37
C SER A 246 -23.31 -14.43 5.79
N GLU A 247 -22.07 -14.36 5.32
CA GLU A 247 -21.17 -13.26 5.62
C GLU A 247 -21.59 -11.98 4.91
N ARG A 248 -21.98 -12.08 3.64
CA ARG A 248 -22.59 -10.99 2.89
C ARG A 248 -23.80 -10.41 3.63
N SER A 249 -24.70 -11.28 4.10
CA SER A 249 -25.89 -10.89 4.86
C SER A 249 -25.52 -10.18 6.16
N ARG A 250 -24.54 -10.72 6.91
CA ARG A 250 -24.04 -10.10 8.15
C ARG A 250 -23.49 -8.70 7.90
N LEU A 251 -22.54 -8.57 6.98
CA LEU A 251 -21.89 -7.29 6.70
C LEU A 251 -22.88 -6.24 6.18
N SER A 252 -23.88 -6.65 5.38
CA SER A 252 -24.93 -5.75 4.89
C SER A 252 -25.82 -5.18 6.00
N GLY A 253 -25.90 -5.87 7.15
CA GLY A 253 -26.68 -5.47 8.32
C GLY A 253 -25.92 -4.60 9.31
N LEU A 254 -24.61 -4.40 9.13
CA LEU A 254 -23.79 -3.56 9.99
C LEU A 254 -23.95 -2.08 9.61
N SER A 255 -24.39 -1.25 10.56
CA SER A 255 -24.82 0.12 10.29
C SER A 255 -23.73 1.05 9.73
N THR A 256 -22.46 0.83 10.08
CA THR A 256 -21.35 1.68 9.62
C THR A 256 -20.55 1.04 8.49
N PHE A 257 -20.74 -0.26 8.22
CA PHE A 257 -19.87 -1.01 7.33
C PHE A 257 -19.90 -0.46 5.90
N GLY A 258 -21.05 0.01 5.41
CA GLY A 258 -21.13 0.64 4.08
C GLY A 258 -20.27 1.91 3.95
N ASP A 259 -20.19 2.73 5.00
CA ASP A 259 -19.38 3.94 5.01
C ASP A 259 -17.89 3.61 5.19
N ASP A 260 -17.59 2.69 6.11
CA ASP A 260 -16.23 2.19 6.36
C ASP A 260 -15.66 1.51 5.10
N TRP A 261 -16.47 0.72 4.40
CA TRP A 261 -16.11 0.05 3.15
C TRP A 261 -15.90 1.04 2.00
N HIS A 262 -16.73 2.08 1.90
CA HIS A 262 -16.51 3.12 0.89
C HIS A 262 -15.24 3.91 1.16
N ASN A 263 -14.97 4.20 2.44
CA ASN A 263 -13.74 4.88 2.83
C ASN A 263 -12.50 4.04 2.54
N PHE A 264 -12.55 2.73 2.81
CA PHE A 264 -11.53 1.78 2.37
C PHE A 264 -11.31 1.87 0.87
N GLY A 265 -12.37 1.84 0.05
CA GLY A 265 -12.26 2.00 -1.40
C GLY A 265 -11.55 3.30 -1.80
N ARG A 266 -11.85 4.43 -1.16
CA ARG A 266 -11.18 5.71 -1.43
C ARG A 266 -9.69 5.66 -1.13
N GLN A 267 -9.32 5.14 0.04
CA GLN A 267 -7.92 5.04 0.46
C GLN A 267 -7.14 4.03 -0.40
N TYR A 268 -7.75 2.90 -0.72
CA TYR A 268 -7.20 1.87 -1.61
C TYR A 268 -6.90 2.46 -3.00
N SER A 269 -7.86 3.18 -3.60
CA SER A 269 -7.69 3.78 -4.93
C SER A 269 -6.67 4.92 -5.00
N THR A 270 -6.27 5.48 -3.86
CA THR A 270 -5.32 6.61 -3.77
C THR A 270 -4.01 6.24 -3.09
N ASN A 271 -3.78 4.95 -2.80
CA ASN A 271 -2.63 4.45 -2.04
C ASN A 271 -2.40 5.22 -0.72
N SER A 272 -3.50 5.59 -0.04
CA SER A 272 -3.45 6.41 1.18
C SER A 272 -3.69 5.59 2.46
N ILE A 273 -3.62 4.27 2.37
CA ILE A 273 -3.68 3.38 3.55
C ILE A 273 -2.32 3.41 4.21
N ARG A 274 -2.30 3.70 5.52
CA ARG A 274 -1.10 3.66 6.34
C ARG A 274 -0.88 2.25 6.86
N ASP A 275 0.35 1.82 6.74
CA ASP A 275 0.92 0.62 7.33
C ASP A 275 1.05 0.80 8.86
N SER A 276 1.10 -0.31 9.59
CA SER A 276 1.37 -0.38 11.03
C SER A 276 2.69 0.27 11.45
N ASN A 277 3.68 0.36 10.54
CA ASN A 277 4.92 1.11 10.75
C ASN A 277 4.80 2.64 10.54
N GLY A 278 3.65 3.11 10.06
CA GLY A 278 3.33 4.52 9.80
C GLY A 278 3.59 5.01 8.38
N GLU A 279 4.23 4.20 7.53
CA GLU A 279 4.42 4.45 6.10
C GLU A 279 3.12 4.21 5.31
N TYR A 280 3.11 4.53 4.01
CA TYR A 280 1.99 4.18 3.15
C TYR A 280 2.22 2.82 2.53
N VAL A 281 1.18 2.00 2.50
CA VAL A 281 1.26 0.70 1.83
C VAL A 281 1.51 0.94 0.32
N PRO A 282 2.57 0.34 -0.26
CA PRO A 282 2.94 0.58 -1.66
C PRO A 282 1.90 0.04 -2.65
N GLY A 283 1.90 0.63 -3.84
CA GLY A 283 0.80 0.65 -4.82
C GLY A 283 -0.04 -0.63 -4.93
N PHE A 284 -1.35 -0.48 -4.72
CA PHE A 284 -2.29 -1.57 -4.92
C PHE A 284 -2.63 -1.79 -6.40
N PRO A 285 -2.87 -3.04 -6.83
CA PRO A 285 -3.36 -3.30 -8.17
C PRO A 285 -4.77 -2.71 -8.36
N GLN A 286 -4.85 -1.65 -9.15
CA GLN A 286 -6.11 -1.01 -9.52
C GLN A 286 -6.64 -1.59 -10.83
N VAL A 287 -7.94 -1.84 -10.90
CA VAL A 287 -8.63 -2.10 -12.17
C VAL A 287 -9.66 -1.02 -12.40
N ILE A 288 -9.48 -0.24 -13.48
CA ILE A 288 -10.34 0.88 -13.85
C ILE A 288 -11.02 0.55 -15.17
N ASP A 289 -12.33 0.32 -15.13
CA ASP A 289 -13.10 -0.07 -16.31
C ASP A 289 -13.62 1.16 -17.09
N PRO A 290 -13.33 1.30 -18.39
CA PRO A 290 -13.89 2.39 -19.18
C PRO A 290 -15.39 2.18 -19.42
N VAL A 291 -16.18 3.24 -19.22
CA VAL A 291 -17.64 3.22 -19.41
C VAL A 291 -18.10 4.30 -20.37
N ALA A 292 -19.18 4.01 -21.09
CA ALA A 292 -19.70 4.88 -22.13
C ALA A 292 -20.92 5.67 -21.64
N LEU A 293 -20.98 6.94 -22.03
CA LEU A 293 -22.17 7.78 -21.89
C LEU A 293 -23.23 7.34 -22.91
N THR A 294 -24.37 6.86 -22.42
CA THR A 294 -25.54 6.54 -23.26
C THR A 294 -26.43 7.79 -23.37
N PRO A 295 -26.67 8.33 -24.58
CA PRO A 295 -27.51 9.53 -24.74
C PRO A 295 -28.91 9.34 -24.15
N GLY A 296 -29.38 10.33 -23.40
CA GLY A 296 -30.72 10.36 -22.83
C GLY A 296 -31.78 10.80 -23.84
N GLY A 297 -33.02 10.97 -23.36
CA GLY A 297 -34.14 11.46 -24.16
C GLY A 297 -33.99 12.93 -24.60
N ASP A 298 -33.22 13.72 -23.85
CA ASP A 298 -32.85 15.10 -24.19
C ASP A 298 -31.36 15.19 -24.55
N ASP A 299 -31.01 16.04 -25.52
CA ASP A 299 -29.65 16.22 -26.06
C ASP A 299 -28.59 16.52 -24.98
N ASP A 300 -28.99 17.17 -23.87
CA ASP A 300 -28.11 17.65 -22.80
C ASP A 300 -27.91 16.66 -21.65
N THR A 301 -28.41 15.42 -21.79
CA THR A 301 -28.37 14.38 -20.75
C THR A 301 -27.84 13.07 -21.29
N ALA A 302 -27.07 12.37 -20.48
CA ALA A 302 -26.61 11.02 -20.74
C ALA A 302 -26.65 10.20 -19.45
N THR A 303 -26.78 8.89 -19.60
CA THR A 303 -26.76 7.94 -18.50
C THR A 303 -25.58 7.00 -18.68
N ILE A 304 -24.89 6.71 -17.58
CA ILE A 304 -23.93 5.62 -17.46
C ILE A 304 -24.63 4.53 -16.66
N HIS A 305 -24.71 3.34 -17.24
CA HIS A 305 -25.23 2.15 -16.56
C HIS A 305 -24.05 1.36 -16.01
N LEU A 306 -23.95 1.26 -14.69
CA LEU A 306 -22.92 0.50 -14.00
C LEU A 306 -23.54 -0.76 -13.40
N SER A 307 -22.82 -1.88 -13.52
CA SER A 307 -23.09 -3.12 -12.77
C SER A 307 -21.84 -3.41 -11.94
N ALA A 308 -22.00 -3.46 -10.62
CA ALA A 308 -20.91 -3.69 -9.69
C ALA A 308 -21.15 -4.96 -8.87
N THR A 309 -20.09 -5.72 -8.62
CA THR A 309 -20.11 -6.77 -7.61
C THR A 309 -20.17 -6.10 -6.22
N THR A 310 -20.93 -6.67 -5.29
CA THR A 310 -20.98 -6.17 -3.91
C THR A 310 -19.73 -6.60 -3.13
N PHE A 311 -19.33 -5.84 -2.12
CA PHE A 311 -18.16 -6.09 -1.27
C PHE A 311 -16.84 -6.12 -2.04
N THR A 312 -16.80 -5.49 -3.20
CA THR A 312 -15.61 -5.21 -4.01
C THR A 312 -15.36 -3.69 -4.07
N VAL A 313 -14.18 -3.30 -4.57
CA VAL A 313 -13.82 -1.91 -4.87
C VAL A 313 -13.88 -1.73 -6.38
N ASN A 314 -14.98 -1.18 -6.90
CA ASN A 314 -15.20 -1.04 -8.34
C ASN A 314 -14.84 0.38 -8.78
N GLN A 315 -13.95 0.51 -9.77
CA GLN A 315 -13.57 1.78 -10.36
C GLN A 315 -13.88 1.82 -11.84
N TYR A 316 -14.40 2.96 -12.27
CA TYR A 316 -14.74 3.22 -13.66
C TYR A 316 -14.18 4.54 -14.13
N THR A 317 -14.07 4.71 -15.43
CA THR A 317 -13.66 5.99 -16.04
C THR A 317 -14.55 6.34 -17.22
N PHE A 318 -14.93 7.60 -17.34
CA PHE A 318 -15.55 8.13 -18.55
C PHE A 318 -14.96 9.48 -18.93
N ASP A 319 -15.09 9.82 -20.21
CA ASP A 319 -14.64 11.09 -20.76
C ASP A 319 -15.78 12.11 -20.80
N LEU A 320 -15.53 13.31 -20.27
CA LEU A 320 -16.39 14.48 -20.48
C LEU A 320 -15.70 15.45 -21.45
N ASP A 321 -16.35 15.82 -22.56
CA ASP A 321 -15.77 16.80 -23.51
C ASP A 321 -15.42 18.11 -22.76
N SER A 322 -14.27 18.74 -23.06
CA SER A 322 -13.90 20.03 -22.47
C SER A 322 -14.82 21.18 -22.90
N GLY A 323 -14.84 22.24 -22.09
CA GLY A 323 -15.64 23.44 -22.33
C GLY A 323 -17.07 23.34 -21.85
N GLN A 324 -17.35 22.47 -20.88
CA GLN A 324 -18.69 22.36 -20.31
C GLN A 324 -18.65 22.19 -18.80
N THR A 325 -19.69 22.71 -18.18
CA THR A 325 -20.04 22.36 -16.79
C THR A 325 -21.13 21.31 -16.86
N ALA A 326 -20.89 20.16 -16.25
CA ALA A 326 -21.86 19.09 -16.11
C ALA A 326 -22.26 18.94 -14.64
N SER A 327 -23.49 18.51 -14.42
CA SER A 327 -23.94 17.97 -13.16
C SER A 327 -23.95 16.45 -13.24
N ILE A 328 -23.48 15.79 -12.18
CA ILE A 328 -23.48 14.34 -12.04
C ILE A 328 -24.30 13.96 -10.82
N THR A 329 -25.19 12.99 -10.99
CA THR A 329 -26.00 12.42 -9.91
C THR A 329 -26.09 10.92 -10.10
N TYR A 330 -26.26 10.16 -9.03
CA TYR A 330 -26.54 8.72 -9.14
C TYR A 330 -27.92 8.39 -8.57
N SER A 331 -28.51 7.31 -9.03
CA SER A 331 -29.70 6.73 -8.42
C SER A 331 -29.40 5.30 -7.99
N SER A 332 -29.61 5.02 -6.70
CA SER A 332 -29.61 3.68 -6.14
C SER A 332 -30.93 3.46 -5.38
N GLY A 333 -31.39 2.21 -5.34
CA GLY A 333 -32.54 1.81 -4.51
C GLY A 333 -32.18 1.57 -3.04
N SER A 334 -30.92 1.82 -2.64
CA SER A 334 -30.35 1.33 -1.38
C SER A 334 -29.28 2.28 -0.82
N SER A 335 -29.28 2.44 0.50
CA SER A 335 -28.27 3.18 1.26
C SER A 335 -26.92 2.47 1.33
N ASN A 336 -26.87 1.19 0.93
CA ASN A 336 -25.66 0.37 0.93
C ASN A 336 -24.82 0.57 -0.35
N VAL A 337 -25.31 1.35 -1.32
CA VAL A 337 -24.56 1.85 -2.47
C VAL A 337 -23.95 3.21 -2.14
N LYS A 338 -22.64 3.35 -2.37
CA LYS A 338 -21.91 4.60 -2.24
C LYS A 338 -21.14 4.87 -3.54
N VAL A 339 -21.24 6.10 -4.01
CA VAL A 339 -20.59 6.54 -5.26
C VAL A 339 -19.82 7.82 -4.97
N SER A 340 -18.55 7.81 -5.33
CA SER A 340 -17.69 8.99 -5.36
C SER A 340 -17.14 9.20 -6.77
N TYR A 341 -16.72 10.41 -7.07
CA TYR A 341 -15.99 10.70 -8.30
C TYR A 341 -14.75 11.54 -8.02
N MET A 342 -13.81 11.50 -8.95
CA MET A 342 -12.58 12.28 -8.92
C MET A 342 -12.19 12.65 -10.34
N LEU A 343 -11.66 13.85 -10.54
CA LEU A 343 -11.04 14.19 -11.82
C LEU A 343 -9.68 13.49 -11.90
N GLN A 344 -9.33 12.95 -13.08
CA GLN A 344 -8.01 12.34 -13.22
C GLN A 344 -6.90 13.39 -12.94
N GLY A 345 -6.01 13.07 -12.00
CA GLY A 345 -4.99 14.00 -11.46
C GLY A 345 -5.43 14.80 -10.24
N GLY A 346 -6.65 14.59 -9.74
CA GLY A 346 -7.10 15.09 -8.44
C GLY A 346 -6.53 14.28 -7.28
N ASP A 347 -6.54 14.88 -6.10
CA ASP A 347 -5.99 14.35 -4.85
C ASP A 347 -7.06 13.82 -3.88
N ALA A 348 -8.34 14.00 -4.19
CA ALA A 348 -9.44 13.59 -3.32
C ALA A 348 -10.70 13.14 -4.08
N TRP A 349 -11.32 12.10 -3.54
CA TRP A 349 -12.66 11.65 -3.93
C TRP A 349 -13.74 12.59 -3.39
N ILE A 350 -14.71 12.91 -4.23
CA ILE A 350 -15.88 13.73 -3.88
C ILE A 350 -17.11 12.83 -3.89
N ASP A 351 -17.90 12.88 -2.81
CA ASP A 351 -19.16 12.14 -2.73
C ASP A 351 -20.11 12.61 -3.85
N MET A 352 -20.59 11.67 -4.65
CA MET A 352 -21.55 11.98 -5.71
C MET A 352 -22.93 12.21 -5.08
N PRO A 353 -23.71 13.23 -5.49
CA PRO A 353 -25.04 13.43 -4.93
C PRO A 353 -26.05 12.41 -5.48
N GLY A 354 -26.95 11.94 -4.62
CA GLY A 354 -28.08 11.11 -5.02
C GLY A 354 -29.12 11.91 -5.82
N SER A 355 -29.83 11.25 -6.74
CA SER A 355 -30.84 11.84 -7.64
C SER A 355 -32.01 12.55 -6.94
N ALA A 356 -32.26 12.23 -5.67
CA ALA A 356 -33.26 12.89 -4.84
C ALA A 356 -32.76 14.20 -4.18
N ALA A 357 -31.44 14.44 -4.18
CA ALA A 357 -30.84 15.66 -3.65
C ALA A 357 -30.85 16.75 -4.73
N SER A 358 -31.03 18.01 -4.32
CA SER A 358 -30.70 19.14 -5.20
C SER A 358 -29.21 19.09 -5.51
N VAL A 359 -28.84 19.19 -6.79
CA VAL A 359 -27.44 19.23 -7.22
C VAL A 359 -26.71 20.35 -6.45
N SER A 360 -25.81 19.95 -5.54
CA SER A 360 -24.92 20.85 -4.80
C SER A 360 -23.66 21.15 -5.62
N ALA A 361 -22.76 21.97 -5.08
CA ALA A 361 -21.44 22.15 -5.68
C ALA A 361 -20.68 20.81 -5.84
N GLU A 362 -20.94 19.84 -4.95
CA GLU A 362 -20.34 18.49 -4.97
C GLU A 362 -20.84 17.64 -6.14
N GLY A 363 -21.92 18.01 -6.82
CA GLY A 363 -22.35 17.33 -8.05
C GLY A 363 -21.88 18.00 -9.32
N THR A 364 -21.08 19.07 -9.23
CA THR A 364 -20.74 19.91 -10.38
C THR A 364 -19.32 19.61 -10.86
N ILE A 365 -19.21 19.22 -12.12
CA ILE A 365 -17.95 18.97 -12.82
C ILE A 365 -17.72 20.10 -13.81
N VAL A 366 -16.57 20.77 -13.69
CA VAL A 366 -16.14 21.77 -14.68
C VAL A 366 -15.05 21.16 -15.54
N ALA A 367 -15.40 20.75 -16.76
CA ALA A 367 -14.43 20.34 -17.76
C ALA A 367 -13.87 21.59 -18.45
N HIS A 368 -12.77 22.13 -17.94
CA HIS A 368 -12.15 23.34 -18.47
C HIS A 368 -11.55 23.14 -19.87
N CYS A 369 -11.57 24.18 -20.70
CA CYS A 369 -10.82 24.18 -21.97
C CYS A 369 -9.31 24.19 -21.70
N LYS A 370 -8.56 23.31 -22.36
CA LYS A 370 -7.09 23.42 -22.46
C LYS A 370 -6.72 24.09 -23.80
N GLY A 371 -6.79 25.42 -23.88
CA GLY A 371 -6.43 26.17 -25.09
C GLY A 371 -7.33 25.87 -26.32
N ASP A 372 -6.77 25.95 -27.54
CA ASP A 372 -7.47 25.72 -28.82
C ASP A 372 -7.82 24.24 -29.12
N GLU A 373 -7.59 23.32 -28.18
CA GLU A 373 -7.73 21.87 -28.40
C GLU A 373 -8.79 21.25 -27.48
N SER A 374 -9.82 20.65 -28.10
CA SER A 374 -10.87 19.91 -27.38
C SER A 374 -10.34 18.55 -26.94
N THR A 375 -9.64 18.50 -25.80
CA THR A 375 -9.32 17.24 -25.11
C THR A 375 -10.47 16.88 -24.17
N SER A 376 -10.78 15.60 -23.96
CA SER A 376 -11.73 15.20 -22.93
C SER A 376 -11.10 15.33 -21.53
N GLN A 377 -11.90 15.61 -20.51
CA GLN A 377 -11.55 15.50 -19.10
C GLN A 377 -12.05 14.14 -18.60
N PRO A 378 -11.14 13.20 -18.26
CA PRO A 378 -11.54 11.94 -17.65
C PRO A 378 -12.01 12.17 -16.22
N VAL A 379 -13.09 11.48 -15.91
CA VAL A 379 -13.74 11.44 -14.60
C VAL A 379 -13.69 9.99 -14.13
N LEU A 380 -13.01 9.79 -13.02
CA LEU A 380 -12.97 8.51 -12.31
C LEU A 380 -14.21 8.41 -11.43
N ILE A 381 -14.78 7.21 -11.35
CA ILE A 381 -15.92 6.88 -10.49
C ILE A 381 -15.48 5.74 -9.58
N LEU A 382 -15.66 5.90 -8.28
CA LEU A 382 -15.56 4.83 -7.30
C LEU A 382 -16.97 4.42 -6.90
N LEU A 383 -17.28 3.13 -7.07
CA LEU A 383 -18.55 2.52 -6.69
C LEU A 383 -18.31 1.36 -5.73
N THR A 384 -18.85 1.48 -4.53
CA THR A 384 -18.86 0.39 -3.55
C THR A 384 -20.28 0.08 -3.12
N ALA A 385 -20.56 -1.20 -2.93
CA ALA A 385 -21.90 -1.71 -2.65
C ALA A 385 -21.83 -2.77 -1.56
N THR A 386 -22.68 -2.68 -0.55
CA THR A 386 -22.72 -3.59 0.61
C THR A 386 -24.11 -4.22 0.80
N GLU A 387 -24.93 -4.25 -0.24
CA GLU A 387 -26.21 -4.96 -0.26
C GLU A 387 -26.03 -6.47 -0.05
N ASP A 388 -27.01 -7.13 0.57
CA ASP A 388 -27.14 -8.59 0.51
C ASP A 388 -27.65 -9.06 -0.87
N ALA A 389 -26.86 -8.77 -1.89
CA ALA A 389 -27.03 -9.19 -3.29
C ALA A 389 -25.66 -9.48 -3.86
N THR A 390 -25.53 -10.27 -4.93
CA THR A 390 -24.21 -10.52 -5.54
C THR A 390 -23.72 -9.34 -6.38
N THR A 391 -24.66 -8.60 -6.95
CA THR A 391 -24.41 -7.46 -7.83
C THR A 391 -25.45 -6.38 -7.59
N VAL A 392 -25.08 -5.14 -7.90
CA VAL A 392 -26.01 -4.00 -7.94
C VAL A 392 -25.86 -3.24 -9.25
N ASP A 393 -26.99 -2.75 -9.74
CA ASP A 393 -27.03 -1.84 -10.87
C ASP A 393 -27.19 -0.41 -10.37
N VAL A 394 -26.40 0.51 -10.93
CA VAL A 394 -26.42 1.93 -10.59
C VAL A 394 -26.45 2.75 -11.87
N ASP A 395 -27.42 3.64 -11.95
CA ASP A 395 -27.52 4.62 -13.03
C ASP A 395 -26.91 5.94 -12.55
N ILE A 396 -25.92 6.43 -13.30
CA ILE A 396 -25.34 7.76 -13.13
C ILE A 396 -25.87 8.64 -14.25
N VAL A 397 -26.55 9.72 -13.89
CA VAL A 397 -27.04 10.73 -14.83
C VAL A 397 -26.02 11.86 -14.88
N VAL A 398 -25.50 12.10 -16.07
CA VAL A 398 -24.66 13.25 -16.40
C VAL A 398 -25.54 14.22 -17.20
N LYS A 399 -25.62 15.48 -16.75
CA LYS A 399 -26.40 16.52 -17.40
C LYS A 399 -25.57 17.77 -17.60
N GLN A 400 -25.48 18.22 -18.85
CA GLN A 400 -24.84 19.50 -19.18
C GLN A 400 -25.63 20.66 -18.57
N VAL A 401 -24.96 21.51 -17.81
CA VAL A 401 -25.53 22.69 -17.15
C VAL A 401 -25.25 23.95 -17.97
N SER A 402 -24.00 24.09 -18.44
CA SER A 402 -23.58 25.22 -19.27
C SER A 402 -22.40 24.85 -20.17
N GLU A 403 -22.22 25.64 -21.22
CA GLU A 403 -21.07 25.59 -22.11
C GLU A 403 -20.19 26.82 -21.89
N ASP A 404 -18.88 26.64 -22.03
CA ASP A 404 -17.96 27.75 -22.26
C ASP A 404 -17.99 28.09 -23.75
N GLU A 405 -18.57 29.25 -24.08
CA GLU A 405 -18.71 29.73 -25.46
C GLU A 405 -17.35 29.93 -26.16
N ASN A 406 -16.26 30.04 -25.40
CA ASN A 406 -14.91 30.19 -25.94
C ASN A 406 -14.26 28.85 -26.33
N CYS A 407 -14.87 27.71 -25.98
CA CYS A 407 -14.36 26.40 -26.37
C CYS A 407 -14.77 26.01 -27.80
N THR A 408 -13.82 25.93 -28.73
CA THR A 408 -14.08 25.47 -30.10
C THR A 408 -13.63 24.03 -30.34
N CYS A 409 -14.56 23.08 -30.53
CA CYS A 409 -14.23 21.77 -31.12
C CYS A 409 -13.68 21.99 -32.54
N LYS A 410 -12.42 21.59 -32.82
CA LYS A 410 -11.84 21.62 -34.17
C LYS A 410 -12.68 20.76 -35.13
N GLY A 411 -13.42 21.39 -36.05
CA GLY A 411 -14.14 20.71 -37.14
C GLY A 411 -15.61 21.08 -37.36
N SER A 412 -16.23 21.91 -36.51
CA SER A 412 -17.61 22.39 -36.72
C SER A 412 -17.65 23.74 -37.44
N ASN A 413 -17.45 23.72 -38.76
CA ASN A 413 -17.49 24.91 -39.63
C ASN A 413 -18.91 25.50 -39.85
N LYS A 414 -19.80 25.51 -38.84
CA LYS A 414 -21.09 26.19 -38.96
C LYS A 414 -21.32 27.13 -37.79
N SER A 415 -20.98 28.39 -38.06
CA SER A 415 -21.42 29.54 -37.26
C SER A 415 -22.95 29.54 -37.16
N GLY A 416 -23.48 29.44 -35.94
CA GLY A 416 -24.87 29.77 -35.63
C GLY A 416 -25.75 28.66 -35.05
N GLN A 417 -25.28 27.43 -34.86
CA GLN A 417 -26.01 26.44 -34.04
C GLN A 417 -25.48 26.47 -32.62
N ARG A 418 -26.33 26.89 -31.66
CA ARG A 418 -26.11 26.65 -30.23
C ARG A 418 -25.83 25.17 -30.04
N ARG A 419 -24.65 24.85 -29.51
CA ARG A 419 -24.25 23.48 -29.20
C ARG A 419 -25.03 23.08 -27.94
N ARG A 420 -25.52 21.84 -27.97
CA ARG A 420 -26.31 21.21 -26.92
C ARG A 420 -25.93 19.74 -27.02
N GLY A 421 -25.34 19.22 -25.94
CA GLY A 421 -25.11 17.80 -25.73
C GLY A 421 -23.70 17.36 -25.38
N LEU A 422 -23.64 16.33 -24.52
CA LEU A 422 -22.47 15.85 -23.78
C LEU A 422 -21.34 15.20 -24.63
N ASN A 423 -21.56 14.97 -25.94
CA ASN A 423 -20.64 14.24 -26.82
C ASN A 423 -20.74 14.76 -28.28
N ARG A 424 -20.21 15.94 -28.60
CA ARG A 424 -20.33 16.51 -29.97
C ARG A 424 -19.06 17.10 -30.56
N CYS A 425 -17.91 17.01 -29.90
CA CYS A 425 -16.66 17.12 -30.64
C CYS A 425 -16.49 15.84 -31.47
N ASN A 426 -16.81 15.90 -32.77
CA ASN A 426 -16.65 14.76 -33.69
C ASN A 426 -15.25 14.14 -33.50
N LYS A 427 -15.18 12.97 -32.86
CA LYS A 427 -13.96 12.16 -32.77
C LYS A 427 -13.61 11.74 -34.21
N LYS A 428 -12.82 12.55 -34.93
CA LYS A 428 -12.03 12.02 -36.03
C LYS A 428 -11.19 10.92 -35.40
N LYS A 429 -11.34 9.69 -35.90
CA LYS A 429 -10.47 8.56 -35.56
C LYS A 429 -9.03 9.09 -35.54
N PRO A 430 -8.33 9.09 -34.40
CA PRO A 430 -6.93 9.52 -34.40
C PRO A 430 -6.14 8.53 -35.26
N PRO A 431 -5.06 8.95 -35.92
CA PRO A 431 -3.99 8.02 -36.22
C PRO A 431 -3.60 7.34 -34.90
N LYS A 432 -3.31 6.06 -34.93
CA LYS A 432 -2.60 5.42 -33.81
C LYS A 432 -1.28 6.16 -33.67
N ASP A 433 -1.14 6.96 -32.64
CA ASP A 433 0.15 7.38 -32.10
C ASP A 433 0.03 7.39 -30.58
N ASN A 434 1.06 6.84 -29.95
CA ASN A 434 1.20 6.66 -28.52
C ASN A 434 1.34 8.04 -27.87
N ASP A 435 0.48 8.37 -26.91
CA ASP A 435 0.59 9.61 -26.13
C ASP A 435 0.43 9.27 -24.64
N THR A 436 1.58 9.08 -24.00
CA THR A 436 1.79 8.75 -22.58
C THR A 436 2.20 10.00 -21.77
N GLY A 437 1.91 11.22 -22.24
CA GLY A 437 2.22 12.45 -21.50
C GLY A 437 1.28 12.73 -20.32
N SER A 438 1.85 13.16 -19.19
CA SER A 438 1.17 13.54 -17.95
C SER A 438 0.41 14.85 -18.03
N LYS A 439 -0.67 14.92 -17.26
CA LYS A 439 -1.65 16.02 -17.25
C LYS A 439 -1.27 17.24 -16.41
N LEU A 440 -0.14 17.21 -15.72
CA LEU A 440 0.22 18.20 -14.69
C LEU A 440 0.91 19.43 -15.28
N CYS A 441 1.68 19.30 -16.36
CA CYS A 441 2.27 20.47 -17.02
C CYS A 441 1.34 21.08 -18.07
N LYS A 442 1.14 22.40 -18.01
CA LYS A 442 0.39 23.15 -19.03
C LYS A 442 1.09 24.47 -19.31
N ALA A 443 1.02 24.93 -20.56
CA ALA A 443 1.43 26.30 -20.88
C ALA A 443 0.56 27.31 -20.08
N VAL A 444 1.21 28.23 -19.38
CA VAL A 444 0.50 29.35 -18.72
C VAL A 444 0.12 30.38 -19.78
N GLU A 445 -1.16 30.71 -19.85
CA GLU A 445 -1.66 31.67 -20.83
C GLU A 445 -1.00 33.05 -20.63
N GLY A 446 -0.42 33.59 -21.71
CA GLY A 446 0.29 34.87 -21.69
C GLY A 446 1.80 34.77 -21.40
N GLN A 447 2.31 33.59 -21.03
CA GLN A 447 3.75 33.37 -20.95
C GLN A 447 4.36 33.12 -22.34
N PRO A 448 5.65 33.46 -22.55
CA PRO A 448 6.36 33.06 -23.75
C PRO A 448 6.34 31.54 -23.90
N LYS A 449 6.30 31.05 -25.14
CA LYS A 449 6.38 29.60 -25.40
C LYS A 449 7.77 29.02 -25.17
N SER A 450 8.80 29.86 -25.16
CA SER A 450 10.18 29.49 -24.89
C SER A 450 10.93 30.65 -24.24
N ASP A 451 11.94 30.33 -23.43
CA ASP A 451 12.89 31.29 -22.88
C ASP A 451 14.06 31.39 -23.87
N PRO A 452 14.36 32.58 -24.44
CA PRO A 452 15.48 32.76 -25.36
C PRO A 452 16.84 32.35 -24.78
N CYS A 453 16.96 32.29 -23.45
CA CYS A 453 18.15 31.77 -22.80
C CYS A 453 18.30 30.26 -23.01
N LEU A 454 17.20 29.50 -22.99
CA LEU A 454 17.14 28.04 -23.09
C LEU A 454 17.05 27.54 -24.54
N ASP A 455 16.24 28.21 -25.36
CA ASP A 455 15.80 27.76 -26.68
C ASP A 455 16.94 27.65 -27.71
N GLY A 456 16.99 26.52 -28.42
CA GLY A 456 17.94 26.24 -29.49
C GLY A 456 19.38 26.01 -29.01
N LYS A 457 19.55 25.51 -27.78
CA LYS A 457 20.87 25.23 -27.19
C LYS A 457 20.99 23.80 -26.66
N ASP A 458 22.22 23.29 -26.73
CA ASP A 458 22.65 22.10 -26.02
C ASP A 458 23.42 22.51 -24.77
N TRP A 459 22.93 22.09 -23.62
CA TRP A 459 23.49 22.34 -22.32
C TRP A 459 24.24 21.08 -21.86
N LYS A 460 25.52 21.21 -21.53
CA LYS A 460 26.36 20.10 -21.06
C LYS A 460 26.52 20.17 -19.55
N LEU A 461 26.34 19.04 -18.89
CA LEU A 461 26.48 18.95 -17.45
C LEU A 461 27.90 19.38 -17.02
N ASP A 462 27.96 20.28 -16.05
CA ASP A 462 29.19 20.79 -15.45
C ASP A 462 29.41 20.08 -14.11
N ASN A 463 30.19 19.00 -14.15
CA ASN A 463 30.42 18.13 -13.00
C ASN A 463 31.09 18.89 -11.83
N ASP A 464 32.02 19.81 -12.12
CA ASP A 464 32.74 20.58 -11.09
C ASP A 464 31.80 21.56 -10.39
N ALA A 465 30.94 22.25 -11.17
CA ALA A 465 29.94 23.16 -10.62
C ALA A 465 28.85 22.40 -9.85
N MET A 466 28.42 21.24 -10.34
CA MET A 466 27.47 20.37 -9.65
C MET A 466 28.03 19.84 -8.33
N GLU A 467 29.28 19.37 -8.30
CA GLU A 467 29.95 18.91 -7.08
C GLU A 467 30.02 20.06 -6.05
N THR A 468 30.41 21.25 -6.50
CA THR A 468 30.48 22.45 -5.64
C THR A 468 29.13 22.78 -5.02
N TYR A 469 28.05 22.71 -5.80
CA TYR A 469 26.70 22.98 -5.30
C TYR A 469 26.25 21.92 -4.29
N ILE A 470 26.38 20.62 -4.60
CA ILE A 470 25.96 19.55 -3.69
C ILE A 470 26.68 19.68 -2.34
N ARG A 471 28.00 19.95 -2.35
CA ARG A 471 28.75 20.22 -1.13
C ARG A 471 28.19 21.42 -0.37
N SER A 472 27.86 22.50 -1.06
CA SER A 472 27.28 23.69 -0.43
C SER A 472 25.96 23.35 0.29
N LYS A 473 25.07 22.57 -0.33
CA LYS A 473 23.78 22.20 0.26
C LYS A 473 23.90 21.23 1.42
N LEU A 474 24.73 20.20 1.31
CA LEU A 474 24.95 19.27 2.41
C LEU A 474 25.58 19.97 3.62
N ASN A 475 26.45 20.96 3.40
CA ASN A 475 27.01 21.79 4.47
C ASN A 475 25.98 22.72 5.16
N GLU A 476 24.82 23.00 4.54
CA GLU A 476 23.72 23.74 5.19
C GLU A 476 23.02 22.89 6.27
N VAL A 477 23.18 21.56 6.24
CA VAL A 477 22.58 20.62 7.20
C VAL A 477 23.57 20.32 8.32
N SER A 478 23.35 20.89 9.51
CA SER A 478 24.30 20.84 10.64
C SER A 478 24.63 19.43 11.18
N SER A 479 23.88 18.41 10.79
CA SER A 479 24.02 17.02 11.24
C SER A 479 24.68 16.09 10.22
N VAL A 480 25.10 16.62 9.06
CA VAL A 480 25.72 15.83 7.98
C VAL A 480 27.19 16.22 7.84
N ASN A 481 28.07 15.21 7.80
CA ASN A 481 29.50 15.37 7.55
C ASN A 481 29.86 14.64 6.25
N ILE A 482 30.31 15.38 5.23
CA ILE A 482 30.66 14.81 3.92
C ILE A 482 32.06 14.20 4.00
N LYS A 483 32.18 12.88 3.85
CA LYS A 483 33.46 12.17 3.81
C LYS A 483 34.09 12.24 2.42
N SER A 484 33.31 11.90 1.41
CA SER A 484 33.68 12.08 0.01
C SER A 484 32.46 12.40 -0.85
N LEU A 485 32.72 13.10 -1.95
CA LEU A 485 31.76 13.28 -3.02
C LEU A 485 32.59 13.34 -4.30
N SER A 486 32.20 12.61 -5.33
CA SER A 486 32.73 12.76 -6.67
C SER A 486 31.62 12.64 -7.70
N ILE A 487 31.71 13.45 -8.76
CA ILE A 487 30.76 13.44 -9.86
C ILE A 487 31.52 13.19 -11.15
N SER A 488 31.07 12.22 -11.95
CA SER A 488 31.70 11.89 -13.22
C SER A 488 30.69 11.52 -14.30
N GLY A 489 31.17 11.25 -15.51
CA GLY A 489 30.32 10.99 -16.67
C GLY A 489 29.89 12.25 -17.40
N SER A 490 28.78 12.14 -18.14
CA SER A 490 28.26 13.24 -18.97
C SER A 490 26.74 13.27 -18.98
N GLY A 491 26.19 14.47 -19.08
CA GLY A 491 24.78 14.73 -19.33
C GLY A 491 24.63 15.84 -20.38
N ILE A 492 23.65 15.71 -21.27
CA ILE A 492 23.28 16.71 -22.26
C ILE A 492 21.79 17.00 -22.11
N LEU A 493 21.43 18.27 -22.06
CA LEU A 493 20.08 18.77 -22.16
C LEU A 493 19.95 19.59 -23.45
N SER A 494 19.19 19.10 -24.41
CA SER A 494 18.90 19.78 -25.66
C SER A 494 17.48 20.35 -25.62
N ILE A 495 17.33 21.65 -25.87
CA ILE A 495 16.02 22.31 -25.90
C ILE A 495 15.80 22.93 -27.29
N ASP A 496 14.73 22.50 -27.98
CA ASP A 496 14.27 23.05 -29.26
C ASP A 496 12.78 23.38 -29.19
N GLY A 497 12.47 24.68 -29.06
CA GLY A 497 11.12 25.16 -28.82
C GLY A 497 10.56 24.68 -27.48
N THR A 498 9.55 23.83 -27.54
CA THR A 498 8.94 23.20 -26.35
C THR A 498 9.44 21.78 -26.12
N ASN A 499 10.35 21.24 -26.94
CA ASN A 499 10.85 19.89 -26.75
C ASN A 499 12.17 19.96 -26.00
N ALA A 500 12.30 19.15 -24.95
CA ALA A 500 13.52 19.00 -24.16
C ALA A 500 13.92 17.52 -24.09
N THR A 501 15.14 17.22 -24.54
CA THR A 501 15.72 15.89 -24.48
C THR A 501 16.88 15.88 -23.49
N PHE A 502 16.85 14.95 -22.55
CA PHE A 502 17.91 14.70 -21.58
C PHE A 502 18.62 13.41 -21.96
N SER A 503 19.95 13.42 -21.99
CA SER A 503 20.75 12.23 -22.26
C SER A 503 21.91 12.15 -21.27
N TYR A 504 22.06 11.00 -20.61
CA TYR A 504 23.09 10.71 -19.63
C TYR A 504 23.91 9.51 -20.08
N SER A 505 25.24 9.63 -19.99
CA SER A 505 26.16 8.52 -20.25
C SER A 505 27.15 8.39 -19.11
N ASN A 506 27.04 7.27 -18.38
CA ASN A 506 27.77 6.91 -17.18
C ASN A 506 27.82 8.07 -16.18
N PHE A 507 26.71 8.81 -16.05
CA PHE A 507 26.65 9.92 -15.13
C PHE A 507 26.58 9.36 -13.72
N GLU A 508 27.64 9.58 -12.94
CA GLU A 508 27.84 8.94 -11.64
C GLU A 508 27.98 9.98 -10.55
N ILE A 509 27.23 9.79 -9.46
CA ILE A 509 27.35 10.51 -8.20
C ILE A 509 27.78 9.49 -7.15
N ASP A 510 29.02 9.61 -6.67
CA ASP A 510 29.57 8.78 -5.59
C ASP A 510 29.70 9.66 -4.34
N LEU A 511 28.81 9.45 -3.37
CA LEU A 511 28.63 10.28 -2.18
C LEU A 511 28.73 9.42 -0.92
N ASP A 512 29.66 9.79 -0.05
CA ASP A 512 29.84 9.20 1.26
C ASP A 512 29.62 10.28 2.33
N ILE A 513 28.59 10.10 3.14
CA ILE A 513 28.24 11.01 4.24
C ILE A 513 28.12 10.27 5.56
N GLU A 514 28.43 10.97 6.63
CA GLU A 514 28.12 10.57 7.99
C GLU A 514 26.97 11.43 8.52
N ALA A 515 25.85 10.79 8.87
CA ALA A 515 24.68 11.45 9.44
C ALA A 515 24.20 10.69 10.68
N ALA A 516 24.00 11.41 11.79
CA ALA A 516 23.61 10.82 13.08
C ALA A 516 24.56 9.68 13.56
N GLY A 517 25.83 9.71 13.17
CA GLY A 517 26.84 8.69 13.51
C GLY A 517 26.77 7.41 12.67
N LEU A 518 25.92 7.39 11.64
CA LEU A 518 25.87 6.31 10.64
C LEU A 518 26.61 6.74 9.38
N ASP A 519 27.35 5.78 8.81
CA ASP A 519 28.05 5.94 7.54
C ASP A 519 27.13 5.52 6.40
N ILE A 520 26.97 6.37 5.39
CA ILE A 520 26.01 6.18 4.31
C ILE A 520 26.76 6.35 2.97
N PRO A 521 27.49 5.32 2.51
CA PRO A 521 28.12 5.32 1.20
C PRO A 521 27.07 5.01 0.12
N THR A 522 26.76 5.99 -0.71
CA THR A 522 25.80 5.89 -1.82
C THR A 522 26.51 6.14 -3.14
N LYS A 523 26.26 5.26 -4.12
CA LYS A 523 26.72 5.46 -5.49
C LYS A 523 25.56 5.32 -6.45
N THR A 524 25.24 6.40 -7.16
CA THR A 524 24.15 6.45 -8.13
C THR A 524 24.72 6.61 -9.54
N VAL A 525 24.34 5.73 -10.46
CA VAL A 525 24.77 5.75 -11.86
C VAL A 525 23.55 5.86 -12.78
N LEU A 526 23.51 6.91 -13.59
CA LEU A 526 22.46 7.17 -14.58
C LEU A 526 22.99 6.90 -15.99
N ASN A 527 22.23 6.14 -16.76
CA ASN A 527 22.49 5.85 -18.16
C ASN A 527 21.19 5.83 -18.95
N GLY A 528 21.07 6.67 -19.97
CA GLY A 528 19.91 6.65 -20.86
C GLY A 528 19.51 8.03 -21.33
N GLU A 529 18.30 8.13 -21.86
CA GLU A 529 17.75 9.38 -22.35
C GLU A 529 16.23 9.42 -22.15
N PHE A 530 15.69 10.62 -21.99
CA PHE A 530 14.26 10.85 -21.98
C PHE A 530 13.89 12.15 -22.70
N ASP A 531 12.73 12.13 -23.32
CA ASP A 531 12.14 13.23 -24.07
C ASP A 531 10.94 13.80 -23.32
N SER A 532 10.84 15.12 -23.34
CA SER A 532 9.82 15.84 -22.58
C SER A 532 9.33 17.09 -23.31
N ASN A 533 8.11 17.49 -23.00
CA ASN A 533 7.59 18.81 -23.34
C ASN A 533 7.92 19.79 -22.21
N LEU A 534 8.53 20.93 -22.53
CA LEU A 534 8.85 22.01 -21.62
C LEU A 534 7.80 23.13 -21.72
N TYR A 535 7.23 23.48 -20.57
CA TYR A 535 6.23 24.54 -20.44
C TYR A 535 6.69 25.58 -19.42
N LEU A 536 6.98 26.81 -19.87
CA LEU A 536 7.24 27.92 -18.95
C LEU A 536 6.02 28.17 -18.05
N GLN A 537 6.25 28.15 -16.75
CA GLN A 537 5.24 28.46 -15.72
C GLN A 537 5.42 29.89 -15.21
N ASP A 538 6.67 30.33 -15.09
CA ASP A 538 7.06 31.69 -14.67
C ASP A 538 8.44 32.02 -15.27
N SER A 539 8.95 33.22 -15.00
CA SER A 539 10.25 33.74 -15.46
C SER A 539 11.48 32.92 -15.05
N ASN A 540 11.35 32.06 -14.05
CA ASN A 540 12.41 31.20 -13.52
C ASN A 540 11.88 29.80 -13.20
N ILE A 541 10.74 29.40 -13.78
CA ILE A 541 10.12 28.10 -13.52
C ILE A 541 9.60 27.52 -14.82
N PHE A 542 10.00 26.29 -15.15
CA PHE A 542 9.36 25.51 -16.20
C PHE A 542 8.87 24.16 -15.70
N CYS A 543 7.90 23.61 -16.41
CA CYS A 543 7.33 22.30 -16.13
C CYS A 543 7.74 21.36 -17.27
N LEU A 544 8.31 20.20 -16.96
CA LEU A 544 8.59 19.15 -17.95
C LEU A 544 7.51 18.10 -17.90
N ASP A 545 6.97 17.71 -19.05
CA ASP A 545 6.06 16.58 -19.22
C ASP A 545 6.79 15.49 -20.01
N VAL A 546 7.22 14.45 -19.33
CA VAL A 546 8.05 13.38 -19.91
C VAL A 546 7.14 12.39 -20.61
N TYR A 547 7.33 12.20 -21.92
CA TYR A 547 6.46 11.33 -22.72
C TYR A 547 7.17 10.10 -23.29
N ALA A 548 8.50 10.09 -23.29
CA ALA A 548 9.30 8.95 -23.71
C ALA A 548 10.62 8.90 -22.94
N GLY A 549 11.16 7.70 -22.73
CA GLY A 549 12.49 7.54 -22.16
C GLY A 549 12.93 6.09 -22.13
N GLN A 550 14.23 5.90 -22.07
CA GLN A 550 14.88 4.60 -21.97
C GLN A 550 16.16 4.72 -21.16
N GLY A 551 16.51 3.65 -20.45
CA GLY A 551 17.71 3.58 -19.63
C GLY A 551 17.39 3.40 -18.17
N THR A 552 18.41 3.51 -17.33
CA THR A 552 18.38 3.10 -15.93
C THR A 552 19.09 4.10 -15.05
N ALA A 553 18.58 4.27 -13.84
CA ALA A 553 19.31 4.82 -12.72
C ALA A 553 19.50 3.72 -11.68
N VAL A 554 20.75 3.42 -11.37
CA VAL A 554 21.11 2.37 -10.43
C VAL A 554 21.79 3.01 -9.25
N GLU A 555 21.19 2.89 -8.07
CA GLU A 555 21.82 3.21 -6.81
C GLU A 555 22.36 1.95 -6.17
N THR A 556 23.57 2.03 -5.64
CA THR A 556 24.20 0.98 -4.85
C THR A 556 24.65 1.57 -3.53
N ASP A 557 24.17 0.98 -2.43
CA ASP A 557 24.62 1.27 -1.08
C ASP A 557 24.54 0.00 -0.23
N ASP A 558 25.37 -0.08 0.81
CA ASP A 558 25.48 -1.27 1.67
C ASP A 558 24.31 -1.40 2.68
N LEU A 559 23.50 -0.34 2.88
CA LEU A 559 22.42 -0.31 3.87
C LEU A 559 21.10 -0.83 3.31
N THR A 560 20.72 -0.39 2.11
CA THR A 560 19.47 -0.78 1.44
C THR A 560 19.65 -1.95 0.47
N GLY A 561 20.91 -2.26 0.10
CA GLY A 561 21.22 -3.23 -0.95
C GLY A 561 21.15 -2.63 -2.36
N GLY A 562 20.87 -1.34 -2.48
CA GLY A 562 20.70 -0.61 -3.73
C GLY A 562 19.34 -0.84 -4.39
N PHE A 563 19.04 0.00 -5.37
CA PHE A 563 17.82 -0.10 -6.18
C PHE A 563 18.10 0.32 -7.62
N SER A 564 17.25 -0.13 -8.54
CA SER A 564 17.33 0.22 -9.95
C SER A 564 15.97 0.72 -10.42
N PHE A 565 15.98 1.87 -11.08
CA PHE A 565 14.79 2.48 -11.67
C PHE A 565 14.98 2.65 -13.17
N ASP A 566 13.89 2.58 -13.93
CA ASP A 566 13.89 2.89 -15.35
C ASP A 566 13.70 4.40 -15.55
N LEU A 567 14.39 4.96 -16.56
CA LEU A 567 14.31 6.40 -16.91
C LEU A 567 13.10 6.75 -17.78
N GLY A 568 12.28 5.77 -18.16
CA GLY A 568 11.06 6.00 -18.93
C GLY A 568 9.88 6.47 -18.07
N PRO A 569 8.81 6.99 -18.70
CA PRO A 569 7.53 7.18 -18.02
C PRO A 569 7.09 5.83 -17.41
N ASP A 570 6.56 5.86 -16.19
CA ASP A 570 6.27 4.70 -15.33
C ASP A 570 7.49 3.97 -14.68
N GLY A 571 8.73 4.37 -14.97
CA GLY A 571 9.94 3.69 -14.50
C GLY A 571 10.39 4.00 -13.07
N GLY A 572 9.70 4.92 -12.39
CA GLY A 572 9.92 5.30 -11.00
C GLY A 572 11.07 6.28 -10.75
N PHE A 573 12.03 6.42 -11.66
CA PHE A 573 13.07 7.47 -11.56
C PHE A 573 12.59 8.81 -12.10
N VAL A 574 11.87 8.75 -13.21
CA VAL A 574 11.39 9.92 -13.92
C VAL A 574 9.86 9.96 -13.78
N GLU A 575 9.34 10.84 -12.92
CA GLU A 575 7.90 11.13 -12.91
C GLU A 575 7.47 11.68 -14.26
N ASP A 576 6.21 11.42 -14.62
CA ASP A 576 5.67 11.90 -15.88
C ASP A 576 5.67 13.45 -15.96
N SER A 577 5.78 14.16 -14.82
CA SER A 577 5.90 15.61 -14.82
C SER A 577 6.74 16.21 -13.71
N TYR A 578 7.52 17.24 -14.03
CA TYR A 578 8.38 17.96 -13.10
C TYR A 578 8.09 19.44 -13.08
N ARG A 579 8.12 20.05 -11.88
CA ARG A 579 8.26 21.50 -11.73
C ARG A 579 9.71 21.83 -11.39
N ILE A 580 10.34 22.61 -12.27
CA ILE A 580 11.76 22.92 -12.22
C ILE A 580 11.93 24.43 -12.05
N ASP A 581 12.53 24.81 -10.93
CA ASP A 581 13.07 26.15 -10.74
C ASP A 581 14.41 26.22 -11.46
N TYR A 582 14.62 27.25 -12.29
CA TYR A 582 15.85 27.38 -13.07
C TYR A 582 16.39 28.81 -13.08
N GLU A 583 17.70 28.92 -13.15
CA GLU A 583 18.43 30.16 -13.41
C GLU A 583 19.25 30.00 -14.68
N CYS A 584 18.98 30.83 -15.69
CA CYS A 584 19.67 30.77 -16.97
C CYS A 584 20.41 32.09 -17.26
N SER A 585 21.67 31.97 -17.67
CA SER A 585 22.52 33.07 -18.12
C SER A 585 23.23 32.71 -19.44
N ALA A 586 24.02 33.65 -19.99
CA ALA A 586 24.62 33.51 -21.33
C ALA A 586 25.56 32.30 -21.54
N GLY A 587 25.88 31.54 -20.50
CA GLY A 587 26.65 30.29 -20.62
C GLY A 587 26.49 29.33 -19.44
N SER A 588 25.48 29.54 -18.58
CA SER A 588 25.24 28.66 -17.43
C SER A 588 23.73 28.53 -17.20
N LEU A 589 23.31 27.29 -16.95
CA LEU A 589 21.95 26.91 -16.57
C LEU A 589 22.04 26.11 -15.28
N THR A 590 21.37 26.57 -14.23
CA THR A 590 21.18 25.78 -13.00
C THR A 590 19.71 25.43 -12.88
N MET A 591 19.42 24.18 -12.61
CA MET A 591 18.06 23.68 -12.44
C MET A 591 17.93 22.99 -11.09
N GLN A 592 16.81 23.20 -10.42
CA GLN A 592 16.43 22.52 -9.19
C GLN A 592 15.02 21.97 -9.37
N MET A 593 14.86 20.66 -9.20
CA MET A 593 13.55 20.01 -9.36
C MET A 593 12.87 19.87 -8.00
N SER A 594 11.57 20.08 -7.98
CA SER A 594 10.71 19.84 -6.82
C SER A 594 9.69 18.75 -7.14
N MET A 595 9.62 17.70 -6.31
CA MET A 595 8.63 16.62 -6.35
C MET A 595 7.90 16.56 -5.00
N GLY A 596 6.79 17.29 -4.87
CA GLY A 596 6.07 17.36 -3.59
C GLY A 596 6.94 17.87 -2.44
N SER A 597 7.18 17.04 -1.42
CA SER A 597 8.09 17.34 -0.29
C SER A 597 9.54 16.91 -0.51
N GLN A 598 9.86 16.24 -1.62
CA GLN A 598 11.20 15.80 -1.97
C GLN A 598 11.79 16.73 -3.05
N SER A 599 13.08 17.02 -2.96
CA SER A 599 13.80 17.81 -3.97
C SER A 599 14.85 16.94 -4.64
N TRP A 600 14.89 16.99 -5.97
CA TRP A 600 15.86 16.28 -6.80
C TRP A 600 16.69 17.30 -7.58
N GLY A 601 17.98 17.01 -7.76
CA GLY A 601 18.94 18.02 -8.23
C GLY A 601 19.52 18.84 -7.07
N PRO A 602 20.47 19.74 -7.35
CA PRO A 602 20.61 20.54 -8.56
C PRO A 602 21.13 19.77 -9.79
N TYR A 603 20.90 20.32 -10.97
CA TYR A 603 21.69 20.03 -12.15
C TYR A 603 22.28 21.33 -12.68
N VAL A 604 23.61 21.38 -12.82
CA VAL A 604 24.31 22.56 -13.33
C VAL A 604 24.87 22.24 -14.70
N TYR A 605 24.54 23.06 -15.68
CA TYR A 605 24.98 22.91 -17.06
C TYR A 605 25.69 24.17 -17.56
N SER A 606 26.54 23.97 -18.56
CA SER A 606 27.19 25.00 -19.36
C SER A 606 26.84 24.81 -20.84
N SER A 607 26.58 25.90 -21.59
CA SER A 607 26.29 25.86 -23.03
C SER A 607 27.44 26.37 -23.87
#